data_AF-A0A7L0A014-F1
#
_entry.id   AF-A0A7L0A014-F1
#
_cell.length_a   1.000
_cell.length_b   1.000
_cell.length_c   1.000
_cell.angle_alpha   90.00
_cell.angle_beta   90.00
_cell.angle_gamma   90.00
#
_symmetry.space_group_name_H-M   'P 1'
#
loop_
_entity.id
_entity.type
_entity.pdbx_description
1 polymer ?
#
loop_
_entity_poly.entity_id
_entity_poly.type
_entity_poly.pdbx_seq_one_letter_code
_entity_poly.pdbx_strand_id
1 'polypeptide(L)'
;ASLLAEFFSYFGTLDLGGLLLSPLEGRALPRPPPGAFGGLRPGPLTLQDPFELSHNVAANVPPRTVSRFVRCCRDAARLCRGPEFLQKSRRGRPWGVMRLLLPGNPGNPGGRFLIPVPLRPPGGTGGVPQREACEAVGFVLAEVLGCGCEPEGELGTPGEE
;
A
#
# COMPACT_ATOMS: atom_id res chain seq x y z
N ALA A 1 18.09 -4.00 -12.51
CA ALA A 1 16.87 -3.17 -12.37
C ALA A 1 15.62 -4.00 -12.06
N SER A 2 15.53 -5.25 -12.57
CA SER A 2 14.36 -6.14 -12.38
C SER A 2 14.00 -6.39 -10.90
N LEU A 3 14.96 -6.84 -10.07
CA LEU A 3 14.67 -7.16 -8.66
C LEU A 3 14.10 -5.99 -7.84
N LEU A 4 14.57 -4.76 -8.11
CA LEU A 4 14.07 -3.58 -7.41
C LEU A 4 12.63 -3.24 -7.83
N ALA A 5 12.36 -3.32 -9.13
CA ALA A 5 11.01 -3.11 -9.67
C ALA A 5 10.04 -4.20 -9.17
N GLU A 6 10.50 -5.44 -9.11
CA GLU A 6 9.75 -6.59 -8.61
C GLU A 6 9.48 -6.48 -7.11
N PHE A 7 10.47 -6.06 -6.30
CA PHE A 7 10.28 -5.77 -4.88
C PHE A 7 9.13 -4.79 -4.66
N PHE A 8 9.18 -3.64 -5.36
CA PHE A 8 8.13 -2.64 -5.26
C PHE A 8 6.78 -3.13 -5.79
N SER A 9 6.77 -3.91 -6.87
CA SER A 9 5.54 -4.46 -7.42
C SER A 9 4.92 -5.48 -6.46
N TYR A 10 5.71 -6.38 -5.89
CA TYR A 10 5.29 -7.42 -4.97
C TYR A 10 4.73 -6.83 -3.68
N PHE A 11 5.50 -6.01 -2.97
CA PHE A 11 5.02 -5.39 -1.73
C PHE A 11 3.94 -4.32 -1.95
N GLY A 12 3.79 -3.80 -3.17
CA GLY A 12 2.71 -2.91 -3.56
C GLY A 12 1.36 -3.61 -3.75
N THR A 13 1.32 -4.93 -3.96
CA THR A 13 0.08 -5.69 -4.20
C THR A 13 -0.37 -6.55 -3.02
N LEU A 14 0.51 -6.83 -2.06
CA LEU A 14 0.19 -7.65 -0.90
C LEU A 14 -0.81 -7.00 0.07
N ASP A 15 -1.72 -7.81 0.61
CA ASP A 15 -2.47 -7.48 1.83
C ASP A 15 -1.64 -7.82 3.08
N LEU A 16 -0.78 -6.87 3.49
CA LEU A 16 0.12 -7.05 4.63
C LEU A 16 -0.60 -7.24 5.97
N GLY A 17 -1.86 -6.80 6.09
CA GLY A 17 -2.64 -6.99 7.31
C GLY A 17 -3.20 -8.40 7.47
N GLY A 18 -3.37 -9.12 6.35
CA GLY A 18 -3.83 -10.50 6.28
C GLY A 18 -2.71 -11.54 6.26
N LEU A 19 -1.44 -11.12 6.31
CA LEU A 19 -0.29 -11.99 6.11
C LEU A 19 0.71 -11.95 7.28
N LEU A 20 1.40 -13.07 7.47
CA LEU A 20 2.62 -13.21 8.25
C LEU A 20 3.78 -13.42 7.29
N LEU A 21 4.72 -12.47 7.26
CA LEU A 21 5.96 -12.62 6.50
C LEU A 21 6.95 -13.41 7.36
N SER A 22 7.29 -14.64 6.96
CA SER A 22 8.22 -15.49 7.71
C SER A 22 9.51 -15.69 6.92
N PRO A 23 10.63 -15.07 7.36
CA PRO A 23 11.94 -15.32 6.78
C PRO A 23 12.39 -16.78 6.96
N LEU A 24 12.02 -17.41 8.07
CA LEU A 24 12.35 -18.83 8.35
C LEU A 24 11.75 -19.75 7.27
N GLU A 25 10.50 -19.50 6.87
CA GLU A 25 9.80 -20.28 5.84
C GLU A 25 10.05 -19.76 4.43
N GLY A 26 10.69 -18.59 4.29
CA GLY A 26 10.94 -17.93 3.00
C GLY A 26 9.67 -17.52 2.24
N ARG A 27 8.52 -17.38 2.92
CA ARG A 27 7.22 -17.09 2.28
C ARG A 27 6.29 -16.26 3.16
N ALA A 28 5.26 -15.70 2.51
CA ALA A 28 4.12 -15.13 3.20
C ALA A 28 3.12 -16.24 3.58
N LEU A 29 2.78 -16.32 4.85
CA LEU A 29 1.80 -17.24 5.41
C LEU A 29 0.49 -16.50 5.70
N PRO A 30 -0.65 -17.19 5.78
CA PRO A 30 -1.88 -16.60 6.30
C PRO A 30 -1.66 -16.04 7.70
N ARG A 31 -2.33 -14.93 8.03
CA ARG A 31 -2.28 -14.34 9.38
C ARG A 31 -2.60 -15.42 10.43
N PRO A 32 -1.72 -15.63 11.42
CA PRO A 32 -1.92 -16.66 12.40
C PRO A 32 -3.04 -16.29 13.39
N PRO A 33 -3.70 -17.29 13.99
CA PRO A 33 -4.67 -17.05 15.04
C PRO A 33 -4.00 -16.46 16.30
N PRO A 34 -4.77 -15.80 17.18
CA PRO A 34 -4.26 -15.31 18.46
C PRO A 34 -3.60 -16.44 19.27
N GLY A 35 -2.42 -16.18 19.84
CA GLY A 35 -1.70 -17.15 20.68
C GLY A 35 -0.82 -18.15 19.91
N ALA A 36 -0.84 -18.12 18.58
CA ALA A 36 0.10 -18.90 17.77
C ALA A 36 1.57 -18.48 18.01
N PHE A 37 2.50 -19.37 17.65
CA PHE A 37 3.94 -19.14 17.73
C PHE A 37 4.41 -18.62 19.10
N GLY A 38 3.86 -19.15 20.20
CA GLY A 38 4.28 -18.74 21.54
C GLY A 38 3.86 -17.32 21.93
N GLY A 39 2.77 -16.80 21.35
CA GLY A 39 2.21 -15.49 21.70
C GLY A 39 2.57 -14.36 20.73
N LEU A 40 2.94 -14.68 19.49
CA LEU A 40 3.14 -13.70 18.43
C LEU A 40 1.88 -12.83 18.30
N ARG A 41 2.07 -11.51 18.41
CA ARG A 41 0.99 -10.52 18.30
C ARG A 41 0.91 -9.96 16.88
N PRO A 42 -0.09 -10.34 16.07
CA PRO A 42 -0.20 -9.85 14.70
C PRO A 42 -0.61 -8.38 14.69
N GLY A 43 0.05 -7.60 13.84
CA GLY A 43 -0.20 -6.16 13.66
C GLY A 43 -0.76 -5.83 12.28
N PRO A 44 -0.79 -4.53 11.91
CA PRO A 44 -1.06 -4.09 10.54
C PRO A 44 0.00 -4.57 9.54
N LEU A 45 1.20 -4.87 10.03
CA LEU A 45 2.27 -5.60 9.36
C LEU A 45 2.82 -6.62 10.36
N THR A 46 2.92 -7.87 9.94
CA THR A 46 3.50 -8.93 10.77
C THR A 46 4.70 -9.53 10.06
N LEU A 47 5.91 -9.18 10.52
CA LEU A 47 7.18 -9.71 10.03
C LEU A 47 7.81 -10.51 11.18
N GLN A 48 7.92 -11.82 11.00
CA GLN A 48 8.44 -12.72 12.03
C GLN A 48 9.96 -12.55 12.16
N ASP A 49 10.47 -12.53 13.38
CA ASP A 49 11.89 -12.71 13.61
C ASP A 49 12.31 -14.13 13.17
N PRO A 50 13.46 -14.30 12.48
CA PRO A 50 13.89 -15.62 12.01
C PRO A 50 14.26 -16.61 13.13
N PHE A 51 14.53 -16.14 14.35
CA PHE A 51 14.95 -16.96 15.49
C PHE A 51 13.91 -16.94 16.61
N GLU A 52 13.45 -15.75 17.01
CA GLU A 52 12.44 -15.60 18.06
C GLU A 52 11.03 -15.59 17.45
N LEU A 53 10.46 -16.77 17.18
CA LEU A 53 9.22 -16.90 16.41
C LEU A 53 7.97 -16.25 17.06
N SER A 54 8.03 -15.96 18.36
CA SER A 54 7.04 -15.18 19.12
C SER A 54 7.16 -13.67 18.93
N HIS A 55 8.23 -13.20 18.27
CA HIS A 55 8.54 -11.80 18.07
C HIS A 55 8.14 -11.31 16.68
N ASN A 56 7.34 -10.24 16.65
CA ASN A 56 7.04 -9.49 15.43
C ASN A 56 7.91 -8.24 15.39
N VAL A 57 8.92 -8.21 14.52
CA VAL A 57 9.85 -7.07 14.42
C VAL A 57 9.17 -5.79 13.92
N ALA A 58 7.98 -5.89 13.32
CA ALA A 58 7.19 -4.77 12.83
C ALA A 58 6.02 -4.39 13.77
N ALA A 59 5.99 -4.88 15.01
CA ALA A 59 4.88 -4.66 15.93
C ALA A 59 4.62 -3.17 16.27
N ASN A 60 5.65 -2.32 16.15
CA ASN A 60 5.57 -0.87 16.39
C ASN A 60 5.08 -0.08 15.17
N VAL A 61 4.86 -0.72 14.02
CA VAL A 61 4.48 -0.04 12.78
C VAL A 61 2.96 0.23 12.79
N PRO A 62 2.52 1.50 12.79
CA PRO A 62 1.10 1.81 12.80
C PRO A 62 0.46 1.57 11.42
N PRO A 63 -0.88 1.39 11.35
CA PRO A 63 -1.57 1.11 10.10
C PRO A 63 -1.32 2.17 9.02
N ARG A 64 -1.25 3.46 9.40
CA ARG A 64 -0.98 4.57 8.48
C ARG A 64 0.38 4.42 7.77
N THR A 65 1.40 3.91 8.48
CA THR A 65 2.72 3.68 7.91
C THR A 65 2.72 2.51 6.93
N VAL A 66 1.97 1.44 7.22
CA VAL A 66 1.79 0.31 6.29
C VAL A 66 1.08 0.76 5.01
N SER A 67 -0.02 1.52 5.12
CA SER A 67 -0.71 2.08 3.95
C SER A 67 0.20 2.98 3.12
N ARG A 68 1.00 3.83 3.78
CA ARG A 68 1.98 4.69 3.09
C ARG A 68 3.05 3.86 2.39
N PHE A 69 3.56 2.81 3.04
CA PHE A 69 4.57 1.91 2.46
C PHE A 69 4.04 1.24 1.19
N VAL A 70 2.86 0.61 1.24
CA VAL A 70 2.24 -0.05 0.08
C VAL A 70 2.04 0.95 -1.07
N ARG A 71 1.58 2.17 -0.77
CA ARG A 71 1.46 3.23 -1.77
C ARG A 71 2.81 3.59 -2.39
N CYS A 72 3.83 3.85 -1.56
CA CYS A 72 5.17 4.18 -2.04
C CYS A 72 5.76 3.04 -2.90
N CYS A 73 5.49 1.78 -2.57
CA CYS A 73 5.85 0.64 -3.39
C CYS A 73 5.14 0.67 -4.75
N ARG A 74 3.83 0.94 -4.82
CA ARG A 74 3.11 1.08 -6.10
C ARG A 74 3.69 2.21 -6.96
N ASP A 75 3.96 3.37 -6.36
CA ASP A 75 4.52 4.52 -7.07
C ASP A 75 5.94 4.23 -7.58
N ALA A 76 6.78 3.62 -6.74
CA ALA A 76 8.13 3.23 -7.11
C ALA A 76 8.16 2.14 -8.20
N ALA A 77 7.23 1.17 -8.16
CA ALA A 77 7.08 0.15 -9.20
C ALA A 77 6.74 0.78 -10.56
N ARG A 78 5.83 1.77 -10.57
CA ARG A 78 5.51 2.55 -11.78
C ARG A 78 6.72 3.32 -12.28
N LEU A 79 7.45 3.98 -11.39
CA LEU A 79 8.65 4.72 -11.73
C LEU A 79 9.73 3.82 -12.34
N CYS A 80 9.96 2.64 -11.76
CA CYS A 80 10.96 1.68 -12.23
C CYS A 80 10.71 1.15 -13.66
N ARG A 81 9.45 1.17 -14.11
CA ARG A 81 9.07 0.80 -15.49
C ARG A 81 9.18 1.96 -16.48
N GLY A 82 9.34 3.19 -15.99
CA GLY A 82 9.39 4.39 -16.81
C GLY A 82 10.76 4.65 -17.47
N PRO A 83 10.80 5.43 -18.56
CA PRO A 83 12.04 5.74 -19.28
C PRO A 83 13.02 6.55 -18.42
N GLU A 84 12.51 7.36 -17.48
CA GLU A 84 13.34 8.14 -16.55
C GLU A 84 14.16 7.25 -15.58
N PHE A 85 13.71 6.00 -15.37
CA PHE A 85 14.43 5.03 -14.57
C PHE A 85 15.35 4.16 -15.42
N LEU A 86 14.88 3.72 -16.59
CA LEU A 86 15.61 2.77 -17.44
C LEU A 86 16.70 3.43 -18.30
N GLN A 87 16.57 4.72 -18.63
CA GLN A 87 17.47 5.41 -19.55
C GLN A 87 18.20 6.57 -18.88
N LYS A 88 19.51 6.64 -19.10
CA LYS A 88 20.33 7.75 -18.65
C LYS A 88 19.94 9.03 -19.36
N SER A 89 19.67 10.07 -18.58
CA SER A 89 19.41 11.41 -19.11
C SER A 89 20.66 11.99 -19.76
N ARG A 90 20.52 12.50 -20.99
CA ARG A 90 21.59 13.21 -21.71
C ARG A 90 21.80 14.65 -21.23
N ARG A 91 20.84 15.20 -20.45
CA ARG A 91 20.80 16.62 -20.05
C ARG A 91 21.01 16.81 -18.55
N GLY A 92 21.75 15.92 -17.88
CA GLY A 92 22.06 16.03 -16.45
C GLY A 92 20.86 15.83 -15.50
N ARG A 93 19.65 15.56 -16.01
CA ARG A 93 18.47 15.30 -15.16
C ARG A 93 18.67 14.03 -14.32
N PRO A 94 18.19 14.00 -13.05
CA PRO A 94 18.19 12.78 -12.24
C PRO A 94 17.49 11.63 -12.97
N TRP A 95 18.08 10.43 -12.92
CA TRP A 95 17.58 9.23 -13.59
C TRP A 95 17.88 7.99 -12.74
N GLY A 96 17.25 6.86 -13.09
CA GLY A 96 17.45 5.59 -12.38
C GLY A 96 17.14 5.70 -10.89
N VAL A 97 17.98 5.10 -10.04
CA VAL A 97 17.81 5.08 -8.58
C VAL A 97 17.74 6.48 -7.98
N MET A 98 18.41 7.48 -8.57
CA MET A 98 18.33 8.85 -8.05
C MET A 98 16.90 9.37 -7.98
N ARG A 99 16.04 8.99 -8.94
CA ARG A 99 14.63 9.39 -8.93
C ARG A 99 13.83 8.82 -7.75
N LEU A 100 14.25 7.69 -7.19
CA LEU A 100 13.65 7.11 -5.97
C LEU A 100 14.14 7.81 -4.69
N LEU A 101 15.35 8.38 -4.73
CA LEU A 101 15.99 9.03 -3.58
C LEU A 101 15.68 10.51 -3.48
N LEU A 102 15.11 11.11 -4.52
CA LEU A 102 14.65 12.49 -4.45
C LEU A 102 13.57 12.62 -3.36
N PRO A 103 13.61 13.69 -2.55
CA PRO A 103 12.57 13.93 -1.56
C PRO A 103 11.23 13.98 -2.29
N GLY A 104 10.25 13.24 -1.76
CA GLY A 104 8.92 13.17 -2.35
C GLY A 104 8.35 14.59 -2.49
N ASN A 105 7.95 14.97 -3.70
CA ASN A 105 7.38 16.29 -3.96
C ASN A 105 6.15 16.49 -3.04
N PRO A 106 6.11 17.50 -2.16
CA PRO A 106 4.92 17.83 -1.37
C PRO A 106 3.71 18.17 -2.25
N GLY A 107 3.93 18.44 -3.54
CA GLY A 107 2.90 18.65 -4.56
C GLY A 107 2.79 17.54 -5.62
N ASN A 108 3.16 16.28 -5.33
CA ASN A 108 2.75 15.18 -6.22
C ASN A 108 1.23 14.97 -6.10
N PRO A 109 0.43 15.20 -7.15
CA PRO A 109 -1.03 14.97 -7.13
C PRO A 109 -1.41 13.50 -6.86
N GLY A 110 -0.47 12.55 -6.92
CA GLY A 110 -0.67 11.15 -6.52
C GLY A 110 -0.62 10.89 -5.01
N GLY A 111 -0.25 11.89 -4.20
CA GLY A 111 -0.27 11.82 -2.75
C GLY A 111 -1.69 11.88 -2.20
N ARG A 112 -2.50 10.83 -2.44
CA ARG A 112 -3.84 10.71 -1.82
C ARG A 112 -3.70 10.91 -0.31
N PHE A 113 -4.29 11.99 0.19
CA PHE A 113 -4.41 12.32 1.60
C PHE A 113 -5.32 11.27 2.25
N LEU A 114 -4.74 10.34 3.02
CA LEU A 114 -5.50 9.29 3.69
C LEU A 114 -5.94 9.78 5.06
N ILE A 115 -7.25 10.02 5.20
CA ILE A 115 -7.90 10.33 6.47
C ILE A 115 -8.44 9.00 7.02
N PRO A 116 -7.94 8.48 8.15
CA PRO A 116 -8.58 7.32 8.77
C PRO A 116 -9.94 7.74 9.30
N VAL A 117 -10.98 7.09 8.78
CA VAL A 117 -12.34 7.22 9.30
C VAL A 117 -12.49 6.23 10.45
N PRO A 118 -12.99 6.64 11.63
CA PRO A 118 -13.15 5.77 12.79
C PRO A 118 -14.32 4.80 12.61
N LEU A 119 -14.20 3.87 11.65
CA LEU A 119 -15.18 2.82 11.40
C LEU A 119 -14.77 1.54 12.13
N ARG A 120 -15.76 0.80 12.63
CA ARG A 120 -15.52 -0.54 13.19
C ARG A 120 -15.18 -1.51 12.05
N PRO A 121 -14.17 -2.38 12.21
CA PRO A 121 -13.72 -3.27 11.15
C PRO A 121 -14.84 -4.22 10.69
N PRO A 122 -14.89 -4.56 9.39
CA PRO A 122 -15.84 -5.52 8.87
C PRO A 122 -15.56 -6.90 9.48
N GLY A 123 -16.56 -7.50 10.13
CA GLY A 123 -16.47 -8.82 10.76
C GLY A 123 -16.69 -8.85 12.28
N GLY A 124 -16.77 -7.70 12.95
CA GLY A 124 -17.35 -7.60 14.30
C GLY A 124 -18.85 -7.34 14.26
N THR A 125 -19.61 -7.73 15.30
CA THR A 125 -21.00 -7.28 15.48
C THR A 125 -21.05 -5.75 15.45
N GLY A 126 -21.62 -5.18 14.38
CA GLY A 126 -21.74 -3.73 14.19
C GLY A 126 -20.60 -3.05 13.37
N GLY A 127 -19.83 -3.80 12.58
CA GLY A 127 -18.95 -3.23 11.55
C GLY A 127 -19.73 -2.66 10.37
N VAL A 128 -19.30 -1.52 9.83
CA VAL A 128 -19.95 -0.90 8.65
C VAL A 128 -19.36 -1.54 7.38
N PRO A 129 -20.18 -2.09 6.47
CA PRO A 129 -19.73 -2.59 5.18
C PRO A 129 -18.95 -1.51 4.39
N GLN A 130 -17.87 -1.91 3.72
CA GLN A 130 -17.05 -0.99 2.94
C GLN A 130 -17.88 -0.21 1.91
N ARG A 131 -18.87 -0.86 1.29
CA ARG A 131 -19.78 -0.23 0.33
C ARG A 131 -20.57 0.92 0.95
N GLU A 132 -21.16 0.71 2.12
CA GLU A 132 -21.94 1.72 2.84
C GLU A 132 -21.05 2.89 3.29
N ALA A 133 -19.83 2.60 3.73
CA ALA A 133 -18.84 3.64 4.04
C ALA A 133 -18.47 4.46 2.80
N CYS A 134 -18.28 3.82 1.64
CA CYS A 134 -18.00 4.52 0.39
C CYS A 134 -19.18 5.39 -0.08
N GLU A 135 -20.41 4.87 0.02
CA GLU A 135 -21.63 5.63 -0.30
C GLU A 135 -21.79 6.85 0.62
N ALA A 136 -21.54 6.69 1.93
CA ALA A 136 -21.58 7.81 2.89
C ALA A 136 -20.50 8.87 2.59
N VAL A 137 -19.29 8.45 2.22
CA VAL A 137 -18.23 9.39 1.79
C VAL A 137 -18.65 10.13 0.52
N GLY A 138 -19.23 9.42 -0.46
CA GLY A 138 -19.77 10.03 -1.68
C GLY A 138 -20.83 11.08 -1.38
N PHE A 139 -21.79 10.77 -0.50
CA PHE A 139 -22.82 11.70 -0.04
C PHE A 139 -22.22 12.96 0.60
N VAL A 140 -21.26 12.81 1.52
CA VAL A 140 -20.62 13.97 2.17
C VAL A 140 -19.89 14.83 1.15
N LEU A 141 -19.16 14.22 0.22
CA LEU A 141 -18.43 14.97 -0.79
C LEU A 141 -19.38 15.72 -1.74
N ALA A 142 -20.41 15.07 -2.25
CA ALA A 142 -21.34 15.65 -3.23
C ALA A 142 -22.36 16.59 -2.58
N GLU A 143 -23.11 16.12 -1.59
CA GLU A 143 -24.29 16.81 -1.05
C GLU A 143 -23.95 17.81 0.06
N VAL A 144 -22.93 17.52 0.88
CA VAL A 144 -22.54 18.40 1.99
C VAL A 144 -21.46 19.39 1.57
N LEU A 145 -20.50 18.96 0.77
CA LEU A 145 -19.34 19.75 0.36
C LEU A 145 -19.40 20.28 -1.08
N GLY A 146 -20.37 19.86 -1.89
CA GLY A 146 -20.56 20.36 -3.26
C GLY A 146 -19.46 19.95 -4.24
N CYS A 147 -18.75 18.84 -3.98
CA CYS A 147 -17.66 18.35 -4.82
C CYS A 147 -18.19 17.54 -6.01
N GLY A 148 -17.62 17.74 -7.21
CA GLY A 148 -17.82 16.83 -8.35
C GLY A 148 -17.05 15.53 -8.15
N CYS A 149 -17.75 14.43 -7.93
CA CYS A 149 -17.15 13.10 -7.75
C CYS A 149 -17.31 12.25 -9.01
N GLU A 150 -16.28 12.23 -9.86
CA GLU A 150 -16.22 11.29 -10.98
C GLU A 150 -15.71 9.93 -10.47
N PRO A 151 -16.38 8.80 -10.78
CA PRO A 151 -15.79 7.49 -10.55
C PRO A 151 -14.50 7.37 -11.38
N GLU A 152 -13.45 6.75 -10.84
CA GLU A 152 -12.21 6.49 -11.59
C GLU A 152 -12.57 5.72 -12.88
N GLY A 153 -12.49 6.41 -14.02
CA GLY A 153 -13.00 5.93 -15.30
C GLY A 153 -12.35 4.62 -15.74
N GLU A 154 -13.16 3.74 -16.36
CA GLU A 154 -12.64 2.62 -17.13
C GLU A 154 -11.61 3.12 -18.14
N LEU A 155 -10.43 2.49 -18.13
CA LEU A 155 -9.37 2.76 -19.09
C LEU A 155 -9.91 2.41 -20.49
N GLY A 156 -10.33 3.44 -21.24
CA GLY A 156 -10.92 3.29 -22.55
C GLY A 156 -10.07 2.40 -23.45
N THR A 157 -10.70 1.37 -23.99
CA THR A 157 -10.18 0.55 -25.07
C THR A 157 -9.81 1.46 -26.26
N PRO A 158 -8.59 1.39 -26.81
CA PRO A 158 -8.29 2.08 -28.05
C PRO A 158 -9.13 1.44 -29.15
N GLY A 159 -10.02 2.23 -29.76
CA GLY A 159 -10.84 1.82 -30.89
C GLY A 159 -9.98 1.40 -32.08
N GLU A 160 -10.40 0.32 -32.72
CA GLU A 160 -10.06 0.00 -34.11
C GLU A 160 -10.72 1.04 -35.02
N GLU A 161 -9.90 1.73 -35.83
CA GLU A 161 -9.98 1.90 -37.30
C GLU A 161 -9.14 3.11 -37.76
#